data_AF-A0A2G5L5I5-F1
#
_entry.id   AF-A0A2G5L5I5-F1
#
_cell.length_a   1.000
_cell.length_b   1.000
_cell.length_c   1.000
_cell.angle_alpha   90.00
_cell.angle_beta   90.00
_cell.angle_gamma   90.00
#
_symmetry.space_group_name_H-M   'P 1'
#
loop_
_entity.id
_entity.type
_entity.pdbx_description
1 polymer ?
#
loop_
_entity_poly.entity_id
_entity_poly.type
_entity_poly.pdbx_seq_one_letter_code
_entity_poly.pdbx_strand_id
1 'polypeptide(L)'
;MICDTHIAEDEVALIKEKANKKKLFGDLDIEIELAKLIEHVNRRGIEFFDDYFKKVKRVQMSDEDELNLLQSAIRTIQADDKITQEEVNFLKILRVLLNVSNEKIIARFPQVGPDFVDKDRFTDIYFEELYANYIKVKEMPMFDVSDVTDITNEIN
;
A
#
# COMPACT_ATOMS: atom_id res chain seq x y z
N MET A 1 -5.78 -0.78 -2.41
CA MET A 1 -6.62 0.35 -1.97
C MET A 1 -6.78 1.40 -3.02
N ILE A 2 -5.74 1.99 -3.65
CA ILE A 2 -5.97 2.96 -4.76
C ILE A 2 -5.11 2.65 -5.99
N CYS A 3 -4.49 1.46 -5.98
CA CYS A 3 -3.50 1.05 -6.96
C CYS A 3 -4.06 1.00 -8.38
N ASP A 4 -5.33 0.69 -8.54
CA ASP A 4 -6.08 0.53 -9.78
C ASP A 4 -7.10 1.67 -9.99
N THR A 5 -6.97 2.79 -9.26
CA THR A 5 -7.93 3.92 -9.23
C THR A 5 -9.28 3.63 -8.57
N HIS A 6 -9.42 2.51 -7.87
CA HIS A 6 -10.62 2.14 -7.14
C HIS A 6 -10.28 1.74 -5.70
N ILE A 7 -11.20 1.99 -4.77
CA ILE A 7 -11.14 1.50 -3.38
C ILE A 7 -12.24 0.46 -3.22
N ALA A 8 -11.87 -0.80 -3.01
CA ALA A 8 -12.85 -1.86 -2.80
C ALA A 8 -13.27 -1.97 -1.33
N GLU A 9 -14.55 -2.24 -1.08
CA GLU A 9 -15.12 -2.35 0.27
C GLU A 9 -14.42 -3.42 1.12
N ASP A 10 -14.06 -4.56 0.52
CA ASP A 10 -13.37 -5.66 1.20
C ASP A 10 -11.96 -5.28 1.66
N GLU A 11 -11.26 -4.42 0.90
CA GLU A 11 -9.95 -3.89 1.30
C GLU A 11 -10.07 -2.99 2.53
N VAL A 12 -11.07 -2.11 2.54
CA VAL A 12 -11.37 -1.21 3.67
C VAL A 12 -11.75 -2.02 4.90
N ALA A 13 -12.65 -2.99 4.74
CA ALA A 13 -13.11 -3.86 5.81
C ALA A 13 -11.94 -4.62 6.46
N LEU A 14 -11.01 -5.14 5.64
CA LEU A 14 -9.82 -5.84 6.14
C LEU A 14 -8.89 -4.93 6.95
N ILE A 15 -8.64 -3.70 6.47
CA ILE A 15 -7.80 -2.73 7.19
C ILE A 15 -8.44 -2.37 8.53
N LYS A 16 -9.75 -2.07 8.55
CA LYS A 16 -10.49 -1.78 9.78
C LYS A 16 -10.49 -2.95 10.75
N GLU A 17 -10.69 -4.19 10.26
CA GLU A 17 -10.63 -5.40 11.09
C GLU A 17 -9.26 -5.56 11.76
N LYS A 18 -8.18 -5.39 10.99
CA LYS A 18 -6.81 -5.50 11.52
C LYS A 18 -6.46 -4.40 12.52
N ALA A 19 -6.88 -3.17 12.24
CA ALA A 19 -6.68 -2.05 13.15
C ALA A 19 -7.39 -2.31 14.50
N ASN A 20 -8.69 -2.59 14.44
CA ASN A 20 -9.54 -2.62 15.63
C ASN A 20 -9.41 -3.93 16.42
N LYS A 21 -9.27 -5.08 15.75
CA LYS A 21 -9.21 -6.39 16.44
C LYS A 21 -7.80 -6.83 16.76
N LYS A 22 -6.84 -6.54 15.89
CA LYS A 22 -5.46 -7.03 16.01
C LYS A 22 -4.51 -5.97 16.54
N LYS A 23 -5.00 -4.75 16.81
CA LYS A 23 -4.20 -3.58 17.23
C LYS A 23 -2.94 -3.40 16.38
N LEU A 24 -3.05 -3.73 15.09
CA LEU A 24 -1.90 -3.74 14.18
C LEU A 24 -1.26 -2.34 14.10
N PHE A 25 -2.07 -1.30 14.27
CA PHE A 25 -1.68 0.10 14.23
C PHE A 25 -1.73 0.75 15.63
N GLY A 26 -1.66 -0.05 16.70
CA GLY A 26 -1.74 0.46 18.08
C GLY A 26 -3.12 1.02 18.40
N ASP A 27 -3.15 2.24 18.96
CA ASP A 27 -4.37 2.95 19.38
C ASP A 27 -4.81 4.02 18.36
N LEU A 28 -4.40 3.87 17.08
CA LEU A 28 -4.83 4.76 16.01
C LEU A 28 -6.32 4.59 15.70
N ASP A 29 -7.03 5.71 15.58
CA ASP A 29 -8.37 5.75 15.02
C ASP A 29 -8.28 5.59 13.50
N ILE A 30 -8.45 4.35 13.04
CA ILE A 30 -8.23 4.00 11.64
C ILE A 30 -9.21 4.70 10.70
N GLU A 31 -10.41 5.05 11.15
CA GLU A 31 -11.40 5.72 10.29
C GLU A 31 -10.96 7.15 10.01
N ILE A 32 -10.56 7.87 11.07
CA ILE A 32 -10.03 9.23 10.96
C ILE A 32 -8.75 9.23 10.11
N GLU A 33 -7.85 8.27 10.31
CA GLU A 33 -6.58 8.22 9.56
C GLU A 33 -6.80 7.89 8.08
N LEU A 34 -7.71 6.96 7.74
CA LEU A 34 -8.06 6.68 6.35
C LEU A 34 -8.69 7.90 5.66
N ALA A 35 -9.60 8.61 6.33
CA ALA A 35 -10.20 9.83 5.79
C ALA A 35 -9.14 10.91 5.48
N LYS A 36 -8.19 11.13 6.40
CA LYS A 36 -7.06 12.06 6.18
C LYS A 36 -6.19 11.65 5.01
N LEU A 37 -5.92 10.34 4.87
CA LEU A 37 -5.12 9.83 3.75
C LEU A 37 -5.83 10.09 2.42
N ILE A 38 -7.14 9.88 2.33
CA ILE A 38 -7.94 10.22 1.15
C ILE A 38 -7.88 11.72 0.85
N GLU A 39 -8.05 12.59 1.84
CA GLU A 39 -7.94 14.04 1.65
C GLU A 39 -6.55 14.45 1.13
N HIS A 40 -5.50 13.84 1.67
CA HIS A 40 -4.13 14.10 1.22
C HIS A 40 -3.87 13.64 -0.21
N VAL A 41 -4.36 12.46 -0.59
CA VAL A 41 -4.28 11.94 -1.97
C VAL A 41 -5.05 12.85 -2.91
N ASN A 42 -6.29 13.23 -2.58
CA ASN A 42 -7.11 14.13 -3.39
C ASN A 42 -6.46 15.50 -3.59
N ARG A 43 -5.83 16.05 -2.55
CA ARG A 43 -5.19 17.37 -2.61
C ARG A 43 -3.86 17.38 -3.34
N ARG A 44 -3.05 16.33 -3.18
CA ARG A 44 -1.64 16.30 -3.63
C ARG A 44 -1.41 15.38 -4.82
N GLY A 45 -2.39 14.56 -5.16
CA GLY A 45 -2.30 13.55 -6.19
C GLY A 45 -1.03 12.72 -6.05
N ILE A 46 -0.24 12.72 -7.11
CA ILE A 46 0.96 11.89 -7.17
C ILE A 46 2.08 12.30 -6.21
N GLU A 47 2.15 13.58 -5.83
CA GLU A 47 3.16 14.06 -4.87
C GLU A 47 3.02 13.40 -3.50
N PHE A 48 1.81 12.95 -3.13
CA PHE A 48 1.59 12.18 -1.92
C PHE A 48 2.41 10.88 -1.92
N PHE A 49 2.41 10.16 -3.03
CA PHE A 49 3.12 8.88 -3.16
C PHE A 49 4.65 9.08 -3.16
N ASP A 50 5.13 10.13 -3.82
CA ASP A 50 6.56 10.46 -3.82
C ASP A 50 7.07 10.70 -2.39
N ASP A 51 6.33 11.51 -1.62
CA ASP A 51 6.63 11.76 -0.22
C ASP A 51 6.54 10.48 0.62
N TYR A 52 5.52 9.65 0.40
CA TYR A 52 5.36 8.39 1.11
C TYR A 52 6.55 7.45 0.86
N PHE A 53 6.92 7.21 -0.40
CA PHE A 53 8.04 6.33 -0.73
C PHE A 53 9.38 6.86 -0.21
N LYS A 54 9.59 8.20 -0.25
CA LYS A 54 10.75 8.82 0.39
C LYS A 54 10.79 8.61 1.90
N LYS A 55 9.64 8.65 2.59
CA LYS A 55 9.56 8.36 4.04
C LYS A 55 9.89 6.90 4.33
N VAL A 56 9.31 5.96 3.56
CA VAL A 56 9.59 4.52 3.70
C VAL A 56 11.08 4.21 3.49
N LYS A 57 11.71 4.82 2.47
CA LYS A 57 13.15 4.62 2.21
C LYS A 57 14.06 5.18 3.32
N ARG A 58 13.59 6.16 4.10
CA ARG A 58 14.39 6.86 5.13
C ARG A 58 14.23 6.28 6.53
N VAL A 59 13.09 5.69 6.83
CA VAL A 59 12.85 5.10 8.16
C VAL A 59 13.72 3.85 8.32
N GLN A 60 14.37 3.72 9.48
CA GLN A 60 15.05 2.48 9.82
C GLN A 60 14.04 1.52 10.43
N MET A 61 13.79 0.42 9.73
CA MET A 61 12.89 -0.65 10.15
C MET A 61 13.71 -1.91 10.42
N SER A 62 13.24 -2.74 11.35
CA SER A 62 13.76 -4.10 11.45
C SER A 62 13.23 -4.95 10.29
N ASP A 63 13.92 -6.04 9.96
CA ASP A 63 13.43 -7.00 8.95
C ASP A 63 11.99 -7.47 9.26
N GLU A 64 11.64 -7.64 10.53
CA GLU A 64 10.30 -8.05 10.93
C GLU A 64 9.26 -6.95 10.67
N ASP A 65 9.60 -5.68 10.91
CA ASP A 65 8.72 -4.55 10.60
C ASP A 65 8.49 -4.43 9.09
N GLU A 66 9.55 -4.58 8.29
CA GLU A 66 9.46 -4.56 6.83
C GLU A 66 8.62 -5.74 6.30
N LEU A 67 8.77 -6.93 6.87
CA LEU A 67 7.94 -8.09 6.55
C LEU A 67 6.48 -7.88 6.97
N ASN A 68 6.21 -7.22 8.09
CA ASN A 68 4.85 -6.90 8.53
C ASN A 68 4.19 -5.83 7.65
N LEU A 69 4.97 -4.87 7.14
CA LEU A 69 4.51 -3.91 6.13
C LEU A 69 4.13 -4.62 4.83
N LEU A 70 5.00 -5.49 4.30
CA LEU A 70 4.70 -6.31 3.12
C LEU A 70 3.49 -7.21 3.34
N GLN A 71 3.40 -7.88 4.49
CA GLN A 71 2.27 -8.73 4.84
C GLN A 71 0.95 -7.95 4.82
N SER A 72 0.98 -6.70 5.28
CA SER A 72 -0.19 -5.83 5.29
C SER A 72 -0.58 -5.46 3.87
N ALA A 73 0.37 -4.98 3.05
CA ALA A 73 0.13 -4.63 1.66
C ALA A 73 -0.40 -5.81 0.83
N ILE A 74 0.24 -6.99 0.92
CA ILE A 74 -0.15 -8.22 0.23
C ILE A 74 -1.60 -8.59 0.59
N ARG A 75 -1.92 -8.65 1.88
CA ARG A 75 -3.27 -9.05 2.30
C ARG A 75 -4.33 -8.05 1.85
N THR A 76 -3.99 -6.77 1.77
CA THR A 76 -4.91 -5.74 1.31
C THR A 76 -5.25 -5.90 -0.15
N ILE A 77 -4.26 -6.05 -1.04
CA ILE A 77 -4.51 -6.26 -2.48
C ILE A 77 -5.08 -7.65 -2.82
N GLN A 78 -5.16 -8.54 -1.83
CA GLN A 78 -5.77 -9.87 -1.94
C GLN A 78 -7.13 -9.93 -1.22
N ALA A 79 -7.60 -8.80 -0.68
CA ALA A 79 -8.87 -8.76 0.02
C ALA A 79 -10.03 -8.91 -0.95
N ASP A 80 -9.88 -8.37 -2.16
CA ASP A 80 -10.68 -8.80 -3.30
C ASP A 80 -10.05 -10.05 -3.95
N ASP A 81 -10.88 -10.90 -4.57
CA ASP A 81 -10.42 -12.11 -5.26
C ASP A 81 -9.75 -11.80 -6.62
N LYS A 82 -9.22 -10.57 -6.83
CA LYS A 82 -8.75 -10.10 -8.13
C LYS A 82 -7.52 -9.18 -8.03
N ILE A 83 -6.35 -9.81 -7.93
CA ILE A 83 -5.06 -9.10 -8.03
C ILE A 83 -4.84 -8.57 -9.46
N THR A 84 -4.65 -7.27 -9.58
CA THR A 84 -4.34 -6.55 -10.82
C THR A 84 -2.83 -6.41 -11.06
N GLN A 85 -2.44 -6.09 -12.30
CA GLN A 85 -1.03 -5.86 -12.63
C GLN A 85 -0.47 -4.61 -11.93
N GLU A 86 -1.32 -3.60 -11.73
CA GLU A 86 -1.04 -2.37 -11.03
C GLU A 86 -0.69 -2.62 -9.55
N GLU A 87 -1.39 -3.55 -8.90
CA GLU A 87 -1.10 -3.96 -7.52
C GLU A 87 0.19 -4.76 -7.40
N VAL A 88 0.47 -5.65 -8.35
CA VAL A 88 1.77 -6.33 -8.43
C VAL A 88 2.90 -5.32 -8.63
N ASN A 89 2.70 -4.31 -9.48
CA ASN A 89 3.68 -3.24 -9.68
C ASN A 89 3.88 -2.42 -8.40
N PHE A 90 2.83 -2.13 -7.65
CA PHE A 90 2.94 -1.50 -6.34
C PHE A 90 3.78 -2.32 -5.36
N LEU A 91 3.58 -3.65 -5.30
CA LEU A 91 4.41 -4.53 -4.46
C LEU A 91 5.88 -4.54 -4.91
N LYS A 92 6.16 -4.47 -6.21
CA LYS A 92 7.53 -4.34 -6.74
C LYS A 92 8.17 -3.03 -6.30
N ILE A 93 7.45 -1.90 -6.41
CA ILE A 93 7.92 -0.59 -5.94
C ILE A 93 8.23 -0.66 -4.44
N LEU A 94 7.27 -1.15 -3.64
CA LEU A 94 7.43 -1.28 -2.19
C LEU A 94 8.62 -2.16 -1.84
N ARG A 95 8.81 -3.29 -2.55
CA ARG A 95 9.96 -4.18 -2.38
C ARG A 95 11.29 -3.44 -2.53
N VAL A 96 11.44 -2.58 -3.54
CA VAL A 96 12.72 -1.85 -3.77
C VAL A 96 13.07 -0.93 -2.62
N LEU A 97 12.06 -0.43 -1.90
CA LEU A 97 12.26 0.52 -0.79
C LEU A 97 12.69 -0.16 0.51
N LEU A 98 12.68 -1.49 0.58
CA LEU A 98 12.92 -2.28 1.79
C LEU A 98 14.29 -2.96 1.76
N ASN A 99 14.92 -3.06 2.93
CA ASN A 99 16.27 -3.60 3.11
C ASN A 99 16.28 -5.13 3.33
N VAL A 100 15.16 -5.70 3.77
CA VAL A 100 15.00 -7.13 4.04
C VAL A 100 15.32 -7.94 2.79
N SER A 101 15.99 -9.07 2.98
CA SER A 101 16.51 -9.84 1.85
C SER A 101 15.41 -10.55 1.06
N ASN A 102 15.66 -10.78 -0.23
CA ASN A 102 14.74 -11.52 -1.11
C ASN A 102 14.42 -12.91 -0.53
N GLU A 103 15.42 -13.58 0.04
CA GLU A 103 15.28 -14.91 0.63
C GLU A 103 14.32 -14.90 1.81
N LYS A 104 14.40 -13.88 2.68
CA LYS A 104 13.49 -13.73 3.83
C LYS A 104 12.06 -13.47 3.37
N ILE A 105 11.87 -12.64 2.34
CA ILE A 105 10.54 -12.37 1.78
C ILE A 105 9.94 -13.63 1.17
N ILE A 106 10.69 -14.35 0.33
CA ILE A 106 10.22 -15.59 -0.30
C ILE A 106 9.92 -16.66 0.76
N ALA A 107 10.75 -16.78 1.80
CA ALA A 107 10.51 -17.70 2.89
C ALA A 107 9.22 -17.36 3.68
N ARG A 108 8.93 -16.07 3.88
CA ARG A 108 7.74 -15.61 4.60
C ARG A 108 6.46 -15.66 3.76
N PHE A 109 6.57 -15.48 2.44
CA PHE A 109 5.47 -15.41 1.50
C PHE A 109 5.71 -16.32 0.29
N PRO A 110 5.80 -17.66 0.47
CA PRO A 110 6.22 -18.57 -0.60
C PRO A 110 5.28 -18.57 -1.81
N GLN A 111 4.00 -18.25 -1.61
CA GLN A 111 2.98 -18.29 -2.66
C GLN A 111 2.93 -17.04 -3.55
N VAL A 112 3.39 -15.90 -3.05
CA VAL A 112 3.24 -14.58 -3.73
C VAL A 112 4.54 -13.82 -3.84
N GLY A 113 5.49 -14.08 -2.93
CA GLY A 113 6.83 -13.50 -2.92
C GLY A 113 7.52 -13.59 -4.28
N PRO A 114 7.51 -14.75 -4.96
CA PRO A 114 8.12 -14.89 -6.29
C PRO A 114 7.58 -13.93 -7.37
N ASP A 115 6.35 -13.42 -7.24
CA ASP A 115 5.70 -12.60 -8.28
C ASP A 115 6.16 -11.14 -8.26
N PHE A 116 6.66 -10.66 -7.12
CA PHE A 116 7.11 -9.28 -6.92
C PHE A 116 8.56 -9.16 -6.42
N VAL A 117 9.21 -10.28 -6.13
CA VAL A 117 10.65 -10.35 -5.82
C VAL A 117 11.40 -10.74 -7.09
N ASP A 118 11.96 -9.75 -7.76
CA ASP A 118 12.80 -10.02 -8.94
C ASP A 118 14.23 -10.42 -8.54
N LYS A 119 14.84 -11.29 -9.35
CA LYS A 119 16.18 -11.86 -9.10
C LYS A 119 17.30 -10.91 -9.54
N ASP A 120 17.01 -10.02 -10.48
CA ASP A 120 17.93 -8.98 -10.90
C ASP A 120 17.86 -7.82 -9.91
N ARG A 121 19.02 -7.37 -9.42
CA ARG A 121 19.12 -6.29 -8.44
C ARG A 121 18.26 -5.12 -8.87
N PHE A 122 17.23 -4.82 -8.08
CA PHE A 122 16.48 -3.59 -8.15
C PHE A 122 17.45 -2.41 -8.08
N THR A 123 17.79 -1.84 -9.23
CA THR A 123 18.63 -0.63 -9.30
C THR A 123 17.73 0.58 -9.08
N ASP A 124 18.29 1.69 -8.61
CA ASP A 124 17.55 2.96 -8.54
C ASP A 124 16.97 3.32 -9.93
N ILE A 125 17.60 2.89 -11.03
CA ILE A 125 17.11 3.06 -12.41
C ILE A 125 15.81 2.26 -12.65
N TYR A 126 15.75 0.99 -12.22
CA TYR A 126 14.53 0.19 -12.33
C TYR A 126 13.39 0.77 -11.48
N PHE A 127 13.71 1.31 -10.29
CA PHE A 127 12.73 2.04 -9.50
C PHE A 127 12.25 3.29 -10.24
N GLU A 128 13.15 4.10 -10.79
CA GLU A 128 12.79 5.31 -11.53
C GLU A 128 11.92 4.99 -12.76
N GLU A 129 12.22 3.92 -13.51
CA GLU A 129 11.40 3.48 -14.64
C GLU A 129 10.03 2.93 -14.20
N LEU A 130 10.01 2.05 -13.19
CA LEU A 130 8.78 1.46 -12.66
C LEU A 130 7.87 2.55 -12.08
N TYR A 131 8.45 3.48 -11.34
CA TYR A 131 7.76 4.62 -10.74
C TYR A 131 7.32 5.62 -11.81
N ALA A 132 8.17 5.96 -12.78
CA ALA A 132 7.78 6.83 -13.89
C ALA A 132 6.63 6.21 -14.70
N ASN A 133 6.62 4.89 -14.92
CA ASN A 133 5.52 4.20 -15.61
C ASN A 133 4.26 4.12 -14.76
N TYR A 134 4.39 3.93 -13.45
CA TYR A 134 3.26 3.98 -12.51
C TYR A 134 2.58 5.36 -12.51
N ILE A 135 3.36 6.43 -12.74
CA ILE A 135 2.90 7.83 -12.68
C ILE A 135 2.47 8.39 -14.04
N LYS A 136 3.18 8.06 -15.12
CA LYS A 136 3.00 8.69 -16.45
C LYS A 136 1.61 8.51 -17.07
N VAL A 137 0.80 7.61 -16.54
CA VAL A 137 -0.43 7.14 -17.20
C VAL A 137 -1.69 7.48 -16.41
N LYS A 138 -1.59 8.01 -15.18
CA LYS A 138 -2.76 8.21 -14.31
C LYS A 138 -3.10 9.67 -14.08
N GLU A 139 -4.23 10.10 -14.62
CA GLU A 139 -5.04 11.09 -13.90
C GLU A 139 -5.47 10.42 -12.59
N MET A 140 -5.04 10.96 -11.46
CA MET A 140 -5.48 10.49 -10.16
C MET A 140 -6.97 10.82 -10.02
N PRO A 141 -7.85 9.84 -9.78
CA PRO A 141 -9.25 10.14 -9.54
C PRO A 141 -9.39 10.90 -8.22
N MET A 142 -10.51 11.61 -8.09
CA MET A 142 -10.99 12.07 -6.80
C MET A 142 -11.71 10.92 -6.10
N PHE A 143 -11.28 10.59 -4.89
CA PHE A 143 -11.93 9.58 -4.05
C PHE A 143 -12.91 10.24 -3.08
N ASP A 144 -14.03 9.58 -2.78
CA ASP A 144 -14.94 10.06 -1.75
C ASP A 144 -14.43 9.61 -0.37
N VAL A 145 -14.55 10.47 0.64
CA VAL A 145 -14.23 10.11 2.02
C VAL A 145 -15.19 9.02 2.52
N SER A 146 -16.42 8.97 1.99
CA SER A 146 -17.37 7.89 2.27
C SER A 146 -16.87 6.51 1.84
N ASP A 147 -15.92 6.43 0.91
CA ASP A 147 -15.36 5.15 0.44
C ASP A 147 -14.59 4.44 1.56
N VAL A 148 -14.18 5.18 2.61
CA VAL A 148 -13.39 4.64 3.73
C VAL A 148 -14.02 4.89 5.11
N THR A 149 -15.07 5.69 5.20
CA THR A 149 -15.73 6.06 6.47
C THR A 149 -17.23 5.87 6.41
N ASP A 150 -17.83 5.42 7.53
CA ASP A 150 -19.28 5.38 7.67
C ASP A 150 -19.79 6.77 8.09
N ILE A 151 -19.94 7.65 7.10
CA ILE A 151 -20.46 9.01 7.30
C ILE A 151 -21.97 9.06 7.52
N THR A 152 -22.69 7.92 7.48
CA THR A 152 -24.15 7.92 7.65
C THR A 152 -24.59 8.33 9.05
N ASN A 153 -23.70 8.24 10.04
CA ASN A 153 -23.95 8.66 11.41
C ASN A 153 -23.70 10.16 11.65
N GLU A 154 -23.08 10.89 10.71
CA GLU A 154 -22.75 12.33 10.85
C GLU A 154 -23.84 13.26 10.29
N ILE A 155 -24.88 12.72 9.64
CA ILE A 155 -25.95 13.48 8.97
C ILE A 155 -27.21 13.63 9.87
N ASN A 156 -27.12 13.37 11.19
CA ASN A 156 -28.24 13.53 12.13
C ASN A 156 -28.13 14.76 13.04
#